data_AF-A0AA95GY16-F1
#
_entry.id   AF-A0AA95GY16-F1
#
_cell.length_a   1.000
_cell.length_b   1.000
_cell.length_c   1.000
_cell.angle_alpha   90.00
_cell.angle_beta   90.00
_cell.angle_gamma   90.00
#
_symmetry.space_group_name_H-M   'P 1'
#
loop_
_entity.id
_entity.type
_entity.pdbx_description
1 polymer ?
#
loop_
_entity_poly.entity_id
_entity_poly.type
_entity_poly.pdbx_seq_one_letter_code
_entity_poly.pdbx_strand_id
1 'polypeptide(L)'
;MGFYNAGKKSLVTNYKKAFRCKKSSVIASQIITLVNKITTSILLWFGVKAVMQGQLSPGELIAFNMLSAHVTQPILRLAQVWQDFQHTLIALKRVGDILDEPTEFGQTGLTNTASLEGNIEFNHIRFRYASDMPEVLQNISTPLA
;
A
#
# COMPACT_ATOMS: atom_id res chain seq x y z
N MET A 1 3.04 0.08 -32.54
CA MET A 1 3.86 -0.89 -31.76
C MET A 1 4.37 -0.36 -30.40
N GLY A 2 4.30 0.95 -30.10
CA GLY A 2 4.84 1.54 -28.85
C GLY A 2 4.00 1.35 -27.58
N PHE A 3 2.66 1.31 -27.69
CA PHE A 3 1.75 1.21 -26.53
C PHE A 3 1.82 -0.14 -25.80
N TYR A 4 2.05 -1.24 -26.52
CA TYR A 4 2.20 -2.58 -25.94
C TYR A 4 3.46 -2.72 -25.07
N ASN A 5 4.56 -2.08 -25.48
CA ASN A 5 5.83 -2.13 -24.75
C ASN A 5 5.83 -1.23 -23.49
N ALA A 6 5.08 -0.12 -23.52
CA ALA A 6 4.90 0.76 -22.36
C ALA A 6 4.11 0.06 -21.23
N GLY A 7 3.04 -0.65 -21.59
CA GLY A 7 2.26 -1.46 -20.63
C GLY A 7 3.10 -2.56 -19.98
N LYS A 8 3.90 -3.30 -20.77
CA LYS A 8 4.78 -4.36 -20.24
C LYS A 8 5.86 -3.82 -19.31
N LYS A 9 6.44 -2.64 -19.59
CA LYS A 9 7.42 -1.97 -18.69
C LYS A 9 6.82 -1.52 -17.36
N SER A 10 5.58 -1.00 -17.37
CA SER A 10 4.87 -0.59 -16.14
C SER A 10 4.60 -1.79 -15.21
N LEU A 11 4.11 -2.90 -15.77
CA LEU A 11 3.79 -4.11 -15.00
C LEU A 11 5.03 -4.70 -14.30
N VAL A 12 6.17 -4.77 -14.99
CA VAL A 12 7.42 -5.31 -14.42
C VAL A 12 7.99 -4.39 -13.34
N THR A 13 7.82 -3.08 -13.48
CA THR A 13 8.30 -2.09 -12.50
C THR A 13 7.46 -2.10 -11.23
N ASN A 14 6.13 -2.21 -11.34
CA ASN A 14 5.22 -2.34 -10.22
C ASN A 14 5.44 -3.66 -9.46
N TYR A 15 5.70 -4.75 -10.18
CA TYR A 15 6.04 -6.04 -9.58
C TYR A 15 7.36 -5.98 -8.80
N LYS A 16 8.40 -5.34 -9.34
CA LYS A 16 9.69 -5.16 -8.65
C LYS A 16 9.57 -4.27 -7.41
N LYS A 17 8.77 -3.20 -7.45
CA LYS A 17 8.49 -2.35 -6.28
C LYS A 17 7.72 -3.12 -5.19
N ALA A 18 6.68 -3.87 -5.58
CA ALA A 18 5.93 -4.73 -4.67
C ALA A 18 6.80 -5.85 -4.05
N PHE A 19 7.70 -6.46 -4.83
CA PHE A 19 8.65 -7.46 -4.33
C PHE A 19 9.68 -6.89 -3.36
N ARG A 20 10.16 -5.65 -3.56
CA ARG A 20 11.10 -4.99 -2.61
C ARG A 20 10.41 -4.65 -1.29
N CYS A 21 9.16 -4.16 -1.32
CA CYS A 21 8.37 -3.97 -0.11
C CYS A 21 8.07 -5.29 0.62
N LYS A 22 7.68 -6.36 -0.11
CA LYS A 22 7.48 -7.69 0.50
C LYS A 22 8.77 -8.28 1.06
N LYS A 23 9.92 -8.13 0.39
CA LYS A 23 11.21 -8.55 0.95
C LYS A 23 11.56 -7.78 2.21
N SER A 24 11.32 -6.47 2.26
CA SER A 24 11.60 -5.66 3.46
C SER A 24 10.75 -6.09 4.65
N SER A 25 9.45 -6.36 4.43
CA SER A 25 8.54 -6.86 5.46
C SER A 25 8.92 -8.27 5.94
N VAL A 26 9.25 -9.18 5.03
CA VAL A 26 9.68 -10.55 5.37
C VAL A 26 11.01 -10.55 6.12
N ILE A 27 11.97 -9.71 5.73
CA ILE A 27 13.25 -9.59 6.44
C ILE A 27 13.03 -9.06 7.87
N ALA A 28 12.17 -8.06 8.05
CA ALA A 28 11.84 -7.54 9.37
C ALA A 28 11.19 -8.62 10.27
N SER A 29 10.23 -9.40 9.76
CA SER A 29 9.62 -10.49 10.53
C SER A 29 10.62 -11.61 10.86
N GLN A 30 11.56 -11.90 9.96
CA GLN A 30 12.59 -12.90 10.19
C GLN A 30 13.59 -12.47 11.26
N ILE A 31 13.96 -11.18 11.30
CA ILE A 31 14.83 -10.63 12.35
C ILE A 31 14.16 -10.75 13.72
N ILE A 32 12.88 -10.38 13.83
CA ILE A 32 12.12 -10.52 15.08
C ILE A 32 12.09 -11.98 15.55
N THR A 33 11.89 -12.92 14.62
CA THR A 33 11.89 -14.36 14.92
C THR A 33 13.26 -14.85 15.39
N LEU A 34 14.34 -14.38 14.77
CA LEU A 34 15.71 -14.73 15.14
C LEU A 34 16.03 -14.22 16.55
N VAL A 35 15.67 -12.97 16.85
CA VAL A 35 15.85 -12.37 18.18
C VAL A 35 15.09 -13.17 19.24
N ASN A 36 13.83 -13.50 19.00
CA ASN A 36 13.04 -14.32 19.94
C ASN A 36 13.69 -15.69 20.21
N LYS A 37 14.21 -16.37 19.17
CA LYS A 37 14.91 -17.65 19.33
C LYS A 37 16.18 -17.50 20.18
N ILE A 38 17.00 -16.48 19.89
CA ILE A 38 18.24 -16.21 20.64
C ILE A 38 17.92 -15.87 22.10
N THR A 39 16.94 -14.99 22.34
CA THR A 39 16.50 -14.63 23.69
C THR A 39 16.01 -15.86 24.46
N THR A 40 15.23 -16.75 23.82
CA THR A 40 14.75 -17.98 24.46
C THR A 40 15.90 -18.93 24.80
N SER A 41 16.87 -19.09 23.90
CA SER A 41 18.07 -19.89 24.14
C SER A 41 18.92 -19.33 25.29
N ILE A 42 19.11 -18.02 25.36
CA ILE A 42 19.84 -17.35 26.45
C ILE A 42 19.09 -17.53 27.77
N LEU A 43 17.77 -17.33 27.77
CA LEU A 43 16.94 -17.48 28.97
C LEU A 43 16.98 -18.91 29.51
N LEU A 44 16.92 -19.91 28.63
CA LEU A 44 17.09 -21.32 29.02
C LEU A 44 18.49 -21.58 29.58
N TRP A 45 19.54 -21.07 28.94
CA TRP A 45 20.92 -21.25 29.39
C TRP A 45 21.15 -20.64 30.78
N PHE A 46 20.75 -19.38 31.00
CA PHE A 46 20.87 -18.71 32.30
C PHE A 46 19.91 -19.27 33.34
N GLY A 47 18.68 -19.58 32.96
CA GLY A 47 17.66 -20.13 33.85
C GLY A 47 18.06 -21.50 34.41
N VAL A 48 18.56 -22.41 33.56
CA VAL A 48 19.08 -23.72 33.99
C VAL A 48 20.28 -23.55 34.92
N LYS A 49 21.20 -22.62 34.61
CA LYS A 49 22.39 -22.38 35.45
C LYS A 49 22.02 -21.81 36.82
N ALA A 50 21.02 -20.92 36.91
CA ALA A 50 20.54 -20.33 38.16
C ALA A 50 19.78 -21.34 39.03
N VAL A 51 19.01 -22.25 38.40
CA VAL A 51 18.36 -23.38 39.09
C VAL A 51 19.38 -24.35 39.66
N MET A 52 20.44 -24.67 38.93
CA MET A 52 21.53 -25.52 39.42
C MET A 52 22.32 -24.90 40.58
N GLN A 53 22.35 -23.57 40.69
CA GLN A 53 22.98 -22.83 41.78
C GLN A 53 22.06 -22.62 43.00
N GLY A 54 20.80 -23.09 42.94
CA GLY A 54 19.84 -22.99 44.03
C GLY A 54 19.30 -21.58 44.31
N GLN A 55 19.59 -20.60 43.43
CA GLN A 55 19.13 -19.21 43.57
C GLN A 55 17.69 -18.99 43.09
N LEU A 56 17.16 -19.92 42.30
CA LEU A 56 15.83 -19.88 41.69
C LEU A 56 15.28 -21.31 41.61
N SER A 57 14.03 -21.52 42.00
CA SER A 57 13.35 -22.80 41.77
C SER A 57 12.92 -22.93 40.30
N PRO A 58 12.76 -24.16 39.78
CA PRO A 58 12.21 -24.38 38.43
C PRO A 58 10.84 -23.70 38.23
N GLY A 59 10.02 -23.61 39.29
CA GLY A 59 8.71 -22.98 39.25
C GLY A 59 8.76 -21.45 39.14
N GLU A 60 9.69 -20.81 39.86
CA GLU A 60 9.89 -19.35 39.78
C GLU A 60 10.40 -18.91 38.42
N LEU A 61 11.24 -19.72 37.76
CA LEU A 61 11.70 -19.47 36.40
C LEU A 61 10.53 -19.49 35.39
N ILE A 62 9.64 -20.48 35.50
CA ILE A 62 8.44 -20.58 34.65
C ILE A 62 7.51 -19.40 34.91
N ALA A 63 7.26 -19.04 36.17
CA ALA A 63 6.41 -17.91 36.55
C ALA A 63 6.97 -16.56 36.03
N PHE A 64 8.28 -16.33 36.16
CA PHE A 64 8.94 -15.13 35.64
C PHE A 64 8.83 -15.03 34.11
N ASN A 65 9.00 -16.15 33.40
CA ASN A 65 8.86 -16.19 31.94
C ASN A 65 7.43 -15.82 31.52
N MET A 66 6.42 -16.39 32.18
CA MET A 66 5.01 -16.06 31.92
C MET A 66 4.71 -14.58 32.19
N LEU A 67 5.14 -14.04 33.33
CA LEU A 67 4.95 -12.62 33.67
C LEU A 67 5.67 -11.69 32.69
N SER A 68 6.89 -12.02 32.28
CA SER A 68 7.64 -11.25 31.28
C SER A 68 6.92 -11.20 29.93
N ALA A 69 6.27 -12.30 29.53
CA ALA A 69 5.46 -12.33 28.31
C ALA A 69 4.23 -11.40 28.42
N HIS A 70 3.58 -11.34 29.59
CA HIS A 70 2.45 -10.44 29.83
C HIS A 70 2.81 -8.96 29.76
N VAL A 71 4.05 -8.58 30.10
CA VAL A 71 4.52 -7.19 29.97
C VAL A 71 4.99 -6.88 28.54
N THR A 72 5.66 -7.83 27.89
CA THR A 72 6.24 -7.63 26.56
C THR A 72 5.18 -7.56 25.47
N GLN A 73 4.11 -8.36 25.57
CA GLN A 73 3.02 -8.36 24.59
C GLN A 73 2.34 -6.98 24.39
N PRO A 74 1.86 -6.28 25.44
CA PRO A 74 1.24 -4.97 25.26
C PRO A 74 2.20 -3.93 24.68
N ILE A 75 3.50 -3.99 25.00
CA ILE A 75 4.52 -3.11 24.41
C ILE A 75 4.60 -3.33 22.88
N LEU A 76 4.61 -4.58 22.44
CA LEU A 76 4.59 -4.91 21.01
C LEU A 76 3.28 -4.47 20.34
N ARG A 77 2.13 -4.62 21.02
CA ARG A 77 0.84 -4.12 20.51
C ARG A 77 0.85 -2.61 20.30
N LEU A 78 1.47 -1.84 21.21
CA LEU A 78 1.58 -0.38 21.03
C LEU A 78 2.39 -0.02 19.78
N ALA A 79 3.46 -0.75 19.48
CA ALA A 79 4.24 -0.55 18.26
C ALA A 79 3.42 -0.86 16.99
N GLN A 80 2.55 -1.87 17.03
CA GLN A 80 1.63 -2.20 15.93
C GLN A 80 0.57 -1.11 15.74
N VAL A 81 -0.06 -0.65 16.83
CA VAL A 81 -1.04 0.43 16.79
C VAL A 81 -0.43 1.72 16.21
N TRP A 82 0.84 2.00 16.50
CA TRP A 82 1.54 3.12 15.88
C TRP A 82 1.66 2.97 14.36
N GLN A 83 1.98 1.77 13.86
CA GLN A 83 2.01 1.49 12.43
C GLN A 83 0.63 1.63 11.79
N ASP A 84 -0.41 1.12 12.45
CA ASP A 84 -1.79 1.23 11.98
C ASP A 84 -2.21 2.70 11.88
N PHE A 85 -1.87 3.52 12.87
CA PHE A 85 -2.14 4.96 12.85
C PHE A 85 -1.49 5.66 11.65
N GLN A 86 -0.22 5.36 11.35
CA GLN A 86 0.47 5.89 10.17
C GLN A 86 -0.23 5.47 8.87
N HIS A 87 -0.65 4.20 8.78
CA HIS A 87 -1.40 3.71 7.63
C HIS A 87 -2.74 4.43 7.45
N THR A 88 -3.48 4.67 8.53
CA THR A 88 -4.74 5.41 8.50
C THR A 88 -4.55 6.85 8.04
N LEU A 89 -3.51 7.55 8.51
CA LEU A 89 -3.21 8.91 8.06
C LEU A 89 -2.93 8.98 6.55
N ILE A 90 -2.18 8.01 6.00
CA ILE A 90 -1.93 7.93 4.56
C ILE A 90 -3.22 7.67 3.78
N ALA A 91 -4.09 6.79 4.29
CA ALA A 91 -5.38 6.52 3.68
C ALA A 91 -6.27 7.77 3.68
N LEU A 92 -6.31 8.50 4.80
CA LEU A 92 -7.05 9.75 4.92
C LEU A 92 -6.54 10.80 3.93
N LYS A 93 -5.22 10.94 3.81
CA LYS A 93 -4.63 11.86 2.84
C LYS A 93 -5.08 11.53 1.40
N ARG A 94 -5.08 10.25 1.02
CA ARG A 94 -5.54 9.83 -0.32
C ARG A 94 -7.03 10.12 -0.55
N VAL A 95 -7.87 10.00 0.48
CA VAL A 95 -9.28 10.39 0.37
C VAL A 95 -9.39 11.90 0.14
N GLY A 96 -8.58 12.69 0.86
CA GLY A 96 -8.45 14.13 0.61
C GLY A 96 -8.03 14.42 -0.83
N ASP A 97 -6.97 13.76 -1.33
CA ASP A 97 -6.49 13.92 -2.71
C ASP A 97 -7.60 13.62 -3.75
N ILE A 98 -8.48 12.63 -3.50
CA ILE A 98 -9.61 12.31 -4.40
C ILE A 98 -10.71 13.38 -4.34
N LEU A 99 -10.98 13.93 -3.16
CA LEU A 99 -12.00 14.97 -2.98
C LEU A 99 -11.54 16.33 -3.55
N ASP A 100 -10.24 16.61 -3.48
CA ASP A 100 -9.62 17.83 -4.00
C ASP A 100 -9.31 17.76 -5.51
N GLU A 101 -9.52 16.61 -6.14
CA GLU A 101 -9.34 16.46 -7.58
C GLU A 101 -10.36 17.36 -8.32
N PRO A 102 -9.92 18.25 -9.21
CA PRO A 102 -10.82 19.13 -9.93
C PRO A 102 -11.84 18.32 -10.72
N THR A 103 -13.12 18.66 -10.60
CA THR A 103 -14.17 18.04 -11.40
C THR A 103 -13.89 18.28 -12.88
N GLU A 104 -14.06 17.24 -13.70
CA GLU A 104 -13.95 17.38 -15.16
C GLU A 104 -14.87 18.52 -15.64
N PHE A 105 -14.34 19.41 -16.49
CA PHE A 105 -15.10 20.53 -17.07
C PHE A 105 -16.26 19.97 -17.89
N GLY A 106 -17.47 19.90 -17.30
CA GLY A 106 -18.61 19.30 -17.99
C GLY A 106 -20.00 19.49 -17.34
N GLN A 107 -20.18 20.42 -16.39
CA GLN A 107 -21.53 20.72 -15.85
C GLN A 107 -22.10 22.08 -16.27
N THR A 108 -21.34 22.94 -16.95
CA THR A 108 -21.88 24.16 -17.53
C THR A 108 -22.40 23.89 -18.93
N GLY A 109 -23.68 23.53 -19.03
CA GLY A 109 -24.39 23.53 -20.33
C GLY A 109 -25.07 22.22 -20.73
N LEU A 110 -25.68 21.48 -19.80
CA LEU A 110 -26.71 20.50 -20.17
C LEU A 110 -27.97 21.28 -20.60
N THR A 111 -27.97 21.78 -21.82
CA THR A 111 -29.20 22.25 -22.47
C THR A 111 -30.10 21.03 -22.63
N ASN A 112 -31.28 21.06 -22.01
CA ASN A 112 -32.28 20.01 -22.14
C ASN A 112 -32.81 20.01 -23.59
N THR A 113 -32.13 19.30 -24.48
CA THR A 113 -32.50 19.22 -25.90
C THR A 113 -33.72 18.32 -26.07
N ALA A 114 -34.86 18.94 -26.38
CA ALA A 114 -36.04 18.22 -26.83
C ALA A 114 -35.73 17.58 -28.20
N SER A 115 -35.98 16.27 -28.30
CA SER A 115 -35.86 15.40 -29.48
C SER A 115 -34.61 15.63 -30.36
N LEU A 116 -33.57 14.81 -30.14
CA LEU A 116 -32.39 14.76 -31.01
C LEU A 116 -32.78 14.20 -32.38
N GLU A 117 -32.65 15.00 -33.44
CA GLU A 117 -32.92 14.61 -34.84
C GLU A 117 -31.81 13.72 -35.46
N GLY A 118 -30.83 13.28 -34.66
CA GLY A 118 -29.83 12.29 -35.08
C GLY A 118 -28.73 12.80 -36.03
N ASN A 119 -28.74 14.08 -36.42
CA ASN A 119 -27.71 14.64 -37.29
C ASN A 119 -26.39 14.88 -36.51
N ILE A 120 -25.40 14.00 -36.69
CA ILE A 120 -24.10 14.10 -36.03
C ILE A 120 -23.06 14.54 -37.05
N GLU A 121 -22.45 15.70 -36.84
CA GLU A 121 -21.36 16.18 -37.69
C GLU A 121 -20.06 16.27 -36.89
N PHE A 122 -18.99 15.68 -37.43
CA PHE A 122 -17.65 15.97 -36.95
C PHE A 122 -17.13 17.22 -37.68
N ASN A 123 -16.68 18.22 -36.92
CA ASN A 123 -16.20 19.49 -37.47
C ASN A 123 -14.83 19.84 -36.88
N HIS A 124 -13.78 19.73 -37.70
CA HIS A 124 -12.38 20.05 -37.39
C HIS A 124 -11.89 19.47 -36.05
N ILE A 125 -12.28 18.22 -35.77
CA ILE A 125 -12.00 17.59 -34.48
C ILE A 125 -10.50 17.29 -34.36
N ARG A 126 -9.92 17.73 -33.23
CA ARG A 126 -8.58 17.37 -32.79
C ARG A 126 -8.66 16.67 -31.44
N PHE A 127 -7.95 15.55 -31.30
CA PHE A 127 -7.97 14.77 -30.06
C PHE A 127 -6.58 14.23 -29.71
N ARG A 128 -6.24 14.29 -28.43
CA ARG A 128 -5.03 13.70 -27.84
C ARG A 128 -5.37 13.09 -26.48
N TYR A 129 -4.72 11.98 -26.13
CA TYR A 129 -4.97 11.26 -24.87
C TYR A 129 -4.39 11.96 -23.63
N ALA A 130 -3.33 12.74 -23.80
CA ALA A 130 -2.72 13.54 -22.76
C ALA A 130 -2.17 14.82 -23.40
N SER A 131 -2.05 15.90 -22.62
CA SER A 131 -1.61 17.21 -23.11
C SER A 131 -0.22 17.16 -23.77
N ASP A 132 0.64 16.28 -23.28
CA ASP A 132 2.02 16.04 -23.70
C ASP A 132 2.18 14.98 -24.81
N MET A 133 1.08 14.32 -25.22
CA MET A 133 1.10 13.30 -26.26
C MET A 133 0.76 13.87 -27.64
N PRO A 134 1.29 13.28 -28.73
CA PRO A 134 0.94 13.70 -30.09
C PRO A 134 -0.55 13.51 -30.36
N GLU A 135 -1.11 14.38 -31.21
CA GLU A 135 -2.51 14.32 -31.62
C GLU A 135 -2.80 13.04 -32.40
N VAL A 136 -3.82 12.30 -31.96
CA VAL A 136 -4.28 11.05 -32.57
C VAL A 136 -5.32 11.32 -33.66
N LEU A 137 -6.23 12.26 -33.40
CA LEU A 137 -7.14 12.78 -34.42
C LEU A 137 -6.68 14.18 -34.78
N GLN A 138 -6.45 14.41 -36.06
CA GLN A 138 -5.98 15.68 -36.59
C GLN A 138 -6.96 16.15 -37.64
N ASN A 139 -7.77 17.14 -37.27
CA ASN A 139 -8.63 17.89 -38.17
C ASN A 139 -9.62 17.01 -38.96
N ILE A 140 -10.38 16.18 -38.26
CA ILE A 140 -11.40 15.32 -38.88
C ILE A 140 -12.71 16.08 -39.03
N SER A 141 -13.20 16.18 -40.27
CA SER A 141 -14.49 16.79 -40.61
C SER A 141 -15.29 15.86 -41.52
N THR A 142 -16.30 15.19 -40.98
CA THR A 142 -17.18 14.29 -41.76
C THR A 142 -18.60 14.26 -41.17
N PRO A 143 -19.65 14.31 -41.99
CA PRO A 143 -21.01 14.08 -41.53
C PRO A 143 -21.24 12.58 -41.25
N LEU A 144 -21.81 12.25 -40.10
CA LEU A 144 -22.40 10.95 -39.79
C LEU A 144 -23.92 11.09 -39.96
N ALA A 145 -24.44 10.48 -41.04
CA ALA A 145 -25.86 10.41 -41.34
C ALA A 145 -26.62 9.45 -40.41
#